data_AF-A0A7V9RGB3-F1
#
_entry.id   AF-A0A7V9RGB3-F1
#
_cell.length_a   1.000
_cell.length_b   1.000
_cell.length_c   1.000
_cell.angle_alpha   90.00
_cell.angle_beta   90.00
_cell.angle_gamma   90.00
#
_symmetry.space_group_name_H-M   'P 1'
#
loop_
_entity.id
_entity.type
_entity.pdbx_description
1 polymer ?
#
loop_
_entity_poly.entity_id
_entity_poly.type
_entity_poly.pdbx_seq_one_letter_code
_entity_poly.pdbx_strand_id
1 'polypeptide(L)'
;GFGVDASAYYQARPDLAFGVVYRGATTMPLAGGANFTAPDAFAAKIPDQNAASELSLPAQLALGASYRHGRYKLLADVEWTRWSTNERLVVDFEDMATPDVMQQQSWRNTISVRGGGEYTRGRLTLRHGTYVEQSPAPAEQLAPSSPDANRLGLVAGASWRLDRSLRIDGFLESMWLLRRDTESTDALQASYGGRATLAGVGVAWTP
;
A
#
# COMPACT_ATOMS: atom_id res chain seq x y z
N GLY A 1 11.75 -12.78 -6.92
CA GLY A 1 12.44 -11.89 -5.97
C GLY A 1 12.52 -12.56 -4.61
N PHE A 2 13.44 -12.09 -3.76
CA PHE A 2 13.56 -12.51 -2.36
C PHE A 2 13.59 -11.26 -1.47
N GLY A 3 13.02 -11.37 -0.27
CA GLY A 3 13.00 -10.32 0.74
C GLY A 3 13.27 -10.91 2.13
N VAL A 4 13.66 -10.05 3.07
CA VAL A 4 13.90 -10.43 4.47
C VAL A 4 13.18 -9.46 5.38
N ASP A 5 12.46 -10.01 6.35
CA ASP A 5 11.73 -9.25 7.35
C ASP A 5 12.32 -9.54 8.74
N ALA A 6 12.35 -8.52 9.59
CA ALA A 6 12.79 -8.63 10.97
C ALA A 6 11.84 -7.85 11.88
N SER A 7 11.54 -8.37 13.07
CA SER A 7 10.68 -7.69 14.02
C SER A 7 11.15 -7.90 15.45
N ALA A 8 10.94 -6.90 16.30
CA ALA A 8 11.15 -7.02 17.74
C ALA A 8 9.93 -6.46 18.49
N TYR A 9 9.63 -7.09 19.62
CA TYR A 9 8.55 -6.71 20.52
C TYR A 9 9.10 -6.54 21.93
N TYR A 10 8.72 -5.45 22.58
CA TYR A 10 9.16 -5.14 23.93
C TYR A 10 7.97 -4.73 24.80
N GLN A 11 7.68 -5.54 25.81
CA GLN A 11 6.66 -5.24 26.80
C GLN A 11 7.28 -4.50 27.99
N ALA A 12 7.20 -3.16 27.97
CA ALA A 12 7.75 -2.30 29.01
C ALA A 12 7.00 -2.45 30.34
N ARG A 13 5.68 -2.65 30.28
CA ARG A 13 4.79 -2.91 31.43
C ARG A 13 3.68 -3.88 31.03
N PRO A 14 2.94 -4.49 31.97
CA PRO A 14 1.80 -5.36 31.65
C PRO A 14 0.75 -4.70 30.73
N ASP A 15 0.64 -3.37 30.79
CA ASP A 15 -0.30 -2.55 30.03
C ASP A 15 0.34 -1.76 28.87
N LEU A 16 1.67 -1.73 28.73
CA LEU A 16 2.38 -0.93 27.74
C LEU A 16 3.40 -1.76 27.00
N ALA A 17 3.28 -1.79 25.67
CA ALA A 17 4.22 -2.49 24.80
C ALA A 17 4.57 -1.69 23.56
N PHE A 18 5.75 -1.97 23.03
CA PHE A 18 6.31 -1.37 21.82
C PHE A 18 6.68 -2.47 20.83
N GLY A 19 6.62 -2.15 19.55
CA GLY A 19 7.03 -3.03 18.46
C GLY A 19 7.80 -2.27 17.40
N VAL A 20 8.77 -2.94 16.81
CA VAL A 20 9.45 -2.49 15.59
C VAL A 20 9.38 -3.60 14.57
N VAL A 21 9.06 -3.24 13.33
CA VAL A 21 9.04 -4.15 12.19
C VAL A 21 9.82 -3.50 11.05
N TYR A 22 10.78 -4.24 10.50
CA TYR A 22 11.48 -3.91 9.28
C TYR A 22 11.11 -4.94 8.21
N ARG A 23 10.72 -4.47 7.04
CA ARG A 23 10.53 -5.28 5.83
C ARG A 23 11.53 -4.83 4.79
N GLY A 24 12.33 -5.78 4.30
CA GLY A 24 13.33 -5.52 3.27
C GLY A 24 12.69 -5.25 1.92
N ALA A 25 13.36 -4.43 1.10
CA ALA A 25 12.96 -4.25 -0.29
C ALA A 25 13.05 -5.58 -1.05
N THR A 26 12.14 -5.78 -2.01
CA THR A 26 12.11 -6.97 -2.86
C THR A 26 11.96 -6.55 -4.31
N THR A 27 12.89 -6.97 -5.16
CA THR A 27 12.78 -6.78 -6.61
C THR A 27 12.32 -8.07 -7.26
N MET A 28 11.30 -7.96 -8.10
CA MET A 28 10.70 -9.07 -8.83
C MET A 28 10.91 -8.84 -10.33
N PRO A 29 11.68 -9.70 -11.02
CA PRO A 29 11.69 -9.68 -12.47
C PRO A 29 10.34 -10.17 -12.98
N LEU A 30 9.82 -9.48 -13.98
CA LEU A 30 8.60 -9.79 -14.71
C LEU A 30 9.00 -10.10 -16.15
N ALA A 31 8.47 -11.19 -16.70
CA ALA A 31 8.64 -11.55 -18.10
C ALA A 31 7.30 -12.04 -18.63
N GLY A 32 6.96 -11.66 -19.86
CA GLY A 32 5.70 -12.04 -20.50
C GLY A 32 5.60 -11.54 -21.94
N GLY A 33 4.44 -11.72 -22.55
CA GLY A 33 4.17 -11.23 -23.89
C GLY A 33 3.67 -9.78 -23.89
N ALA A 34 4.20 -8.97 -24.79
CA ALA A 34 3.68 -7.68 -25.20
C ALA A 34 2.92 -7.83 -26.51
N ASN A 35 1.63 -7.48 -26.48
CA ASN A 35 0.77 -7.51 -27.67
C ASN A 35 0.50 -6.10 -28.14
N PHE A 36 0.70 -5.85 -29.42
CA PHE A 36 0.58 -4.54 -30.04
C PHE A 36 -0.63 -4.51 -30.97
N THR A 37 -1.40 -3.43 -30.86
CA THR A 37 -2.45 -3.12 -31.83
C THR A 37 -2.14 -1.74 -32.40
N ALA A 38 -1.81 -1.70 -33.69
CA ALA A 38 -1.48 -0.49 -34.39
C ALA A 38 -2.28 -0.39 -35.70
N PRO A 39 -2.52 0.84 -36.21
CA PRO A 39 -2.99 1.02 -37.58
C PRO A 39 -2.07 0.31 -38.57
N ASP A 40 -2.62 -0.20 -39.68
CA ASP A 40 -1.89 -1.03 -40.66
C ASP A 40 -0.53 -0.45 -41.10
N ALA A 41 -0.44 0.88 -41.21
CA ALA A 41 0.79 1.59 -41.56
C ALA A 41 1.96 1.41 -40.58
N PHE A 42 1.69 0.97 -39.34
CA PHE A 42 2.67 0.80 -38.27
C PHE A 42 2.74 -0.64 -37.74
N ALA A 43 1.82 -1.52 -38.14
CA ALA A 43 1.74 -2.90 -37.61
C ALA A 43 3.05 -3.69 -37.79
N ALA A 44 3.76 -3.48 -38.90
CA ALA A 44 5.05 -4.14 -39.16
C ALA A 44 6.22 -3.60 -38.32
N LYS A 45 6.05 -2.48 -37.62
CA LYS A 45 7.10 -1.85 -36.79
C LYS A 45 7.05 -2.25 -35.32
N ILE A 46 5.94 -2.83 -34.88
CA ILE A 46 5.69 -3.21 -33.48
C ILE A 46 5.01 -4.58 -33.45
N PRO A 47 5.73 -5.66 -33.82
CA PRO A 47 5.17 -7.00 -33.76
C PRO A 47 4.92 -7.42 -32.30
N ASP A 48 3.95 -8.31 -32.10
CA ASP A 48 3.80 -9.04 -30.84
C ASP A 48 5.10 -9.78 -30.52
N GLN A 49 5.57 -9.64 -29.29
CA GLN A 49 6.89 -10.12 -28.86
C GLN A 49 6.96 -10.29 -27.35
N ASN A 50 8.05 -10.83 -26.83
CA ASN A 50 8.26 -10.84 -25.38
C ASN A 50 8.73 -9.48 -24.88
N ALA A 51 8.43 -9.21 -23.62
CA ALA A 51 8.91 -8.06 -22.89
C ALA A 51 9.30 -8.45 -21.46
N ALA A 52 10.26 -7.71 -20.91
CA ALA A 52 10.68 -7.81 -19.53
C ALA A 52 10.47 -6.48 -18.80
N SER A 53 10.24 -6.54 -17.50
CA SER A 53 10.16 -5.38 -16.62
C SER A 53 10.59 -5.80 -15.22
N GLU A 54 10.88 -4.85 -14.35
CA GLU A 54 11.11 -5.13 -12.94
C GLU A 54 10.11 -4.39 -12.06
N LEU A 55 9.63 -5.06 -11.02
CA LEU A 55 8.81 -4.46 -9.97
C LEU A 55 9.61 -4.45 -8.67
N SER A 56 9.89 -3.25 -8.16
CA SER A 56 10.56 -3.06 -6.87
C SER A 56 9.54 -2.70 -5.78
N LEU A 57 9.42 -3.57 -4.79
CA LEU A 57 8.68 -3.30 -3.57
C LEU A 57 9.61 -2.61 -2.57
N PRO A 58 9.22 -1.44 -2.01
CA PRO A 58 10.08 -0.66 -1.14
C PRO A 58 10.31 -1.34 0.21
N ALA A 59 11.44 -1.02 0.83
CA ALA A 59 11.66 -1.35 2.23
C ALA A 59 10.71 -0.52 3.13
N GLN A 60 10.28 -1.10 4.23
CA GLN A 60 9.42 -0.45 5.22
C GLN A 60 10.01 -0.59 6.62
N LEU A 61 9.87 0.45 7.44
CA LEU A 61 10.21 0.44 8.87
C LEU A 61 9.02 1.01 9.64
N ALA A 62 8.42 0.21 10.50
CA ALA A 62 7.30 0.62 11.35
C ALA A 62 7.68 0.56 12.82
N LEU A 63 7.30 1.59 13.57
CA LEU A 63 7.41 1.68 15.02
C LEU A 63 6.00 1.85 15.59
N GLY A 64 5.62 0.94 16.49
CA GLY A 64 4.28 0.91 17.08
C GLY A 64 4.32 0.87 18.59
N ALA A 65 3.26 1.38 19.21
CA ALA A 65 3.00 1.28 20.63
C ALA A 65 1.56 0.82 20.89
N SER A 66 1.37 0.11 21.99
CA SER A 66 0.04 -0.22 22.48
C SER A 66 -0.07 0.01 23.97
N TYR A 67 -1.20 0.56 24.40
CA TYR A 67 -1.51 0.82 25.79
C TYR A 67 -2.87 0.23 26.16
N ARG A 68 -2.97 -0.52 27.25
CA ARG A 68 -4.20 -1.17 27.70
C ARG A 68 -4.66 -0.61 29.03
N HIS A 69 -5.92 -0.21 29.13
CA HIS A 69 -6.53 0.22 30.38
C HIS A 69 -7.91 -0.40 30.55
N GLY A 70 -8.00 -1.41 31.41
CA GLY A 70 -9.23 -2.17 31.64
C GLY A 70 -9.74 -2.81 30.35
N ARG A 71 -10.89 -2.32 29.85
CA ARG A 71 -11.54 -2.80 28.62
C ARG A 71 -11.05 -2.14 27.34
N TYR A 72 -10.23 -1.09 27.46
CA TYR A 72 -9.75 -0.32 26.34
C TYR A 72 -8.31 -0.72 25.99
N LYS A 73 -8.00 -0.75 24.70
CA LYS A 73 -6.63 -0.82 24.19
C LYS A 73 -6.46 0.29 23.17
N LEU A 74 -5.42 1.10 23.30
CA LEU A 74 -5.04 2.12 22.33
C LEU A 74 -3.81 1.65 21.56
N LEU A 75 -3.74 2.01 20.29
CA LEU A 75 -2.72 1.63 19.33
C LEU A 75 -2.31 2.87 18.55
N ALA A 76 -1.01 3.03 18.32
CA ALA A 76 -0.49 4.03 17.40
C ALA A 76 0.78 3.49 16.74
N ASP A 77 0.97 3.81 15.47
CA ASP A 77 2.20 3.51 14.74
C ASP A 77 2.59 4.63 13.78
N VAL A 78 3.89 4.67 13.51
CA VAL A 78 4.49 5.45 12.43
C VAL A 78 5.26 4.48 11.55
N GLU A 79 5.08 4.61 10.24
CA GLU A 79 5.76 3.80 9.24
C GLU A 79 6.50 4.71 8.28
N TRP A 80 7.76 4.39 8.03
CA TRP A 80 8.56 4.95 6.96
C TRP A 80 8.66 3.95 5.81
N THR A 81 8.40 4.41 4.59
CA THR A 81 8.50 3.60 3.38
C THR A 81 9.53 4.19 2.42
N ARG A 82 10.47 3.35 1.97
CA ARG A 82 11.56 3.73 1.07
C ARG A 82 11.14 3.69 -0.41
N TRP A 83 10.15 4.51 -0.78
CA TRP A 83 9.66 4.58 -2.16
C TRP A 83 10.68 5.12 -3.16
N SER A 84 11.78 5.74 -2.71
CA SER A 84 12.88 6.15 -3.59
C SER A 84 13.55 4.99 -4.34
N THR A 85 13.19 3.74 -4.06
CA THR A 85 13.58 2.59 -4.90
C THR A 85 12.89 2.60 -6.27
N ASN A 86 11.80 3.35 -6.43
CA ASN A 86 11.03 3.46 -7.67
C ASN A 86 11.44 4.74 -8.40
N GLU A 87 12.63 4.70 -9.00
CA GLU A 87 13.15 5.83 -9.79
C GLU A 87 12.54 5.85 -11.19
N ARG A 88 12.39 4.68 -11.82
CA ARG A 88 11.89 4.52 -13.19
C ARG A 88 11.14 3.20 -13.34
N LEU A 89 10.15 3.19 -14.22
CA LEU A 89 9.55 1.98 -14.77
C LEU A 89 10.14 1.78 -16.17
N VAL A 90 10.68 0.60 -16.43
CA VAL A 90 11.26 0.23 -17.74
C VAL A 90 10.58 -1.03 -18.24
N VAL A 91 10.10 -0.97 -19.48
CA VAL A 91 9.65 -2.14 -20.24
C VAL A 91 10.65 -2.34 -21.37
N ASP A 92 11.38 -3.44 -21.27
CA ASP A 92 12.41 -3.89 -22.21
C ASP A 92 11.77 -4.84 -23.22
N PHE A 93 11.88 -4.54 -24.51
CA PHE A 93 11.32 -5.34 -25.60
C PHE A 93 12.38 -6.22 -26.25
N GLU A 94 12.03 -7.47 -26.56
CA GLU A 94 12.98 -8.43 -27.13
C GLU A 94 13.50 -8.02 -28.52
N ASP A 95 12.67 -7.38 -29.34
CA ASP A 95 13.06 -6.86 -30.65
C ASP A 95 13.73 -5.48 -30.50
N MET A 96 15.02 -5.42 -30.83
CA MET A 96 15.84 -4.20 -30.86
C MET A 96 15.29 -3.09 -31.77
N ALA A 97 14.41 -3.42 -32.73
CA ALA A 97 13.74 -2.42 -33.57
C ALA A 97 12.57 -1.71 -32.85
N THR A 98 12.07 -2.29 -31.75
CA THR A 98 11.04 -1.72 -30.89
C THR A 98 11.71 -0.96 -29.73
N PRO A 99 11.59 0.37 -29.64
CA PRO A 99 12.20 1.11 -28.55
C PRO A 99 11.57 0.76 -27.20
N ASP A 100 12.41 0.56 -26.19
CA ASP A 100 11.97 0.37 -24.81
C ASP A 100 11.13 1.56 -24.32
N VAL A 101 10.16 1.24 -23.45
CA VAL A 101 9.42 2.28 -22.73
C VAL A 101 10.12 2.56 -21.42
N MET A 102 10.53 3.81 -21.22
CA MET A 102 11.02 4.30 -19.94
C MET A 102 10.10 5.41 -19.43
N GLN A 103 9.53 5.20 -18.24
CA GLN A 103 8.76 6.21 -17.52
C GLN A 103 9.49 6.58 -16.24
N GLN A 104 9.90 7.85 -16.14
CA GLN A 104 10.47 8.38 -14.91
C GLN A 104 9.38 8.41 -13.82
N GLN A 105 9.70 7.93 -12.62
CA GLN A 105 8.79 7.93 -11.48
C GLN A 105 9.29 8.88 -10.39
N SER A 106 10.59 8.84 -10.05
CA SER A 106 11.21 9.71 -9.04
C SER A 106 10.46 9.73 -7.70
N TRP A 107 9.91 8.60 -7.25
CA TRP A 107 9.11 8.56 -6.03
C TRP A 107 9.93 8.95 -4.80
N ARG A 108 9.32 9.68 -3.86
CA ARG A 108 9.96 10.10 -2.61
C ARG A 108 9.56 9.19 -1.46
N ASN A 109 10.48 9.02 -0.51
CA ASN A 109 10.19 8.31 0.73
C ASN A 109 9.04 8.98 1.49
N THR A 110 8.21 8.18 2.15
CA THR A 110 7.00 8.67 2.81
C THR A 110 6.96 8.27 4.27
N ILE A 111 6.13 9.00 5.02
CA ILE A 111 5.69 8.62 6.35
C ILE A 111 4.17 8.38 6.33
N SER A 112 3.76 7.30 6.97
CA SER A 112 2.38 7.00 7.32
C SER A 112 2.23 7.01 8.84
N VAL A 113 1.14 7.57 9.34
CA VAL A 113 0.82 7.60 10.78
C VAL A 113 -0.56 7.02 10.97
N ARG A 114 -0.69 6.09 11.92
CA ARG A 114 -1.95 5.42 12.22
C ARG A 114 -2.23 5.45 13.71
N GLY A 115 -3.51 5.50 14.04
CA GLY A 115 -3.99 5.49 15.41
C GLY A 115 -5.32 4.78 15.51
N GLY A 116 -5.54 4.05 16.59
CA GLY A 116 -6.75 3.29 16.77
C GLY A 116 -6.98 2.81 18.20
N GLY A 117 -8.12 2.20 18.40
CA GLY A 117 -8.54 1.69 19.68
C GLY A 117 -9.39 0.44 19.57
N GLU A 118 -9.34 -0.36 20.62
CA GLU A 118 -10.20 -1.52 20.83
C GLU A 118 -10.96 -1.35 22.15
N TYR A 119 -12.23 -1.76 22.14
CA TYR A 119 -13.06 -1.89 23.34
C TYR A 119 -13.62 -3.29 23.44
N THR A 120 -13.31 -4.01 24.52
CA THR A 120 -13.78 -5.38 24.72
C THR A 120 -14.80 -5.46 25.86
N ARG A 121 -15.97 -6.04 25.58
CA ARG A 121 -17.03 -6.33 26.56
C ARG A 121 -17.63 -7.71 26.31
N GLY A 122 -17.31 -8.66 27.19
CA GLY A 122 -17.84 -10.02 27.12
C GLY A 122 -17.37 -10.75 25.85
N ARG A 123 -18.29 -11.01 24.92
CA ARG A 123 -18.01 -11.66 23.62
C ARG A 123 -17.75 -10.67 22.48
N LEU A 124 -18.03 -9.38 22.71
CA LEU A 124 -17.88 -8.33 21.71
C LEU A 124 -16.54 -7.61 21.88
N THR A 125 -15.83 -7.41 20.78
CA THR A 125 -14.74 -6.43 20.68
C THR A 125 -15.06 -5.45 19.56
N LEU A 126 -15.07 -4.16 19.87
CA LEU A 126 -15.21 -3.09 18.88
C LEU A 126 -13.83 -2.52 18.58
N ARG A 127 -13.60 -2.15 17.33
CA ARG A 127 -12.37 -1.48 16.88
C ARG A 127 -12.70 -0.23 16.09
N HIS A 128 -11.87 0.77 16.24
CA HIS A 128 -11.89 1.95 15.40
C HIS A 128 -10.46 2.41 15.12
N GLY A 129 -10.25 3.09 14.01
CA GLY A 129 -8.94 3.58 13.63
C GLY A 129 -9.00 4.68 12.60
N THR A 130 -7.89 5.39 12.47
CA THR A 130 -7.65 6.38 11.44
C THR A 130 -6.18 6.32 11.02
N TYR A 131 -5.90 6.80 9.82
CA TYR A 131 -4.54 6.92 9.33
C TYR A 131 -4.42 8.12 8.38
N VAL A 132 -3.21 8.64 8.29
CA VAL A 132 -2.79 9.57 7.24
C VAL A 132 -1.56 8.98 6.56
N GLU A 133 -1.57 8.94 5.24
CA GLU A 133 -0.46 8.43 4.44
C GLU A 133 -0.06 9.46 3.39
N GLN A 134 1.24 9.72 3.29
CA GLN A 134 1.79 10.60 2.27
C GLN A 134 1.86 9.89 0.92
N SER A 135 1.61 10.64 -0.15
CA SER A 135 1.86 10.20 -1.52
C SER A 135 3.35 10.20 -1.86
N PRO A 136 3.89 9.05 -2.32
CA PRO A 136 5.26 8.98 -2.81
C PRO A 136 5.45 9.64 -4.18
N ALA A 137 4.40 9.74 -5.01
CA ALA A 137 4.56 10.31 -6.35
C ALA A 137 4.80 11.83 -6.29
N PRO A 138 5.81 12.38 -7.00
CA PRO A 138 5.94 13.82 -7.26
C PRO A 138 4.77 14.33 -8.13
N ALA A 139 4.46 15.62 -8.07
CA ALA A 139 3.31 16.16 -8.80
C ALA A 139 3.57 16.16 -10.32
N GLU A 140 4.84 16.30 -10.69
CA GLU A 140 5.40 16.32 -12.03
C GLU A 140 5.30 14.95 -12.74
N GLN A 141 5.11 13.88 -11.96
CA GLN A 141 5.02 12.51 -12.45
C GLN A 141 3.60 11.92 -12.35
N LEU A 142 2.61 12.74 -11.98
CA LEU A 142 1.21 12.31 -11.92
C LEU A 142 0.63 12.21 -13.34
N ALA A 143 0.19 11.01 -13.70
CA ALA A 143 -0.46 10.71 -14.96
C ALA A 143 -1.78 9.95 -14.73
N PRO A 144 -2.70 9.91 -15.70
CA PRO A 144 -3.96 9.16 -15.56
C PRO A 144 -3.75 7.67 -15.30
N SER A 145 -2.65 7.09 -15.80
CA SER A 145 -2.27 5.70 -15.56
C SER A 145 -1.67 5.44 -14.17
N SER A 146 -1.23 6.49 -13.47
CA SER A 146 -0.63 6.42 -12.14
C SER A 146 -1.06 7.63 -11.29
N PRO A 147 -2.37 7.75 -10.96
CA PRO A 147 -2.85 8.81 -10.09
C PRO A 147 -2.50 8.48 -8.64
N ASP A 148 -1.92 9.43 -7.92
CA ASP A 148 -1.58 9.25 -6.52
C ASP A 148 -1.66 10.56 -5.72
N ALA A 149 -2.12 10.45 -4.48
CA ALA A 149 -2.29 11.58 -3.57
C ALA A 149 -2.27 11.13 -2.12
N ASN A 150 -2.19 12.10 -1.20
CA ASN A 150 -2.22 11.81 0.23
C ASN A 150 -3.56 11.14 0.58
N ARG A 151 -3.51 10.18 1.51
CA ARG A 151 -4.70 9.43 1.93
C ARG A 151 -5.03 9.75 3.38
N LEU A 152 -6.33 9.84 3.65
CA LEU A 152 -6.89 9.86 5.00
C LEU A 152 -7.91 8.72 5.09
N GLY A 153 -7.81 7.88 6.12
CA GLY A 153 -8.73 6.78 6.33
C GLY A 153 -9.44 6.84 7.67
N LEU A 154 -10.65 6.31 7.69
CA LEU A 154 -11.39 5.96 8.90
C LEU A 154 -11.85 4.51 8.81
N VAL A 155 -11.62 3.76 9.87
CA VAL A 155 -11.95 2.33 9.96
C VAL A 155 -12.79 2.09 11.20
N ALA A 156 -13.83 1.28 11.08
CA ALA A 156 -14.59 0.73 12.20
C ALA A 156 -14.79 -0.77 11.99
N GLY A 157 -14.76 -1.53 13.06
CA GLY A 157 -14.95 -2.97 12.99
C GLY A 157 -15.44 -3.58 14.30
N ALA A 158 -15.89 -4.81 14.21
CA ALA A 158 -16.37 -5.57 15.35
C ALA A 158 -15.95 -7.04 15.23
N SER A 159 -15.65 -7.65 16.36
CA SER A 159 -15.52 -9.08 16.51
C SER A 159 -16.57 -9.59 17.47
N TRP A 160 -17.24 -10.68 17.10
CA TRP A 160 -18.09 -11.44 18.00
C TRP A 160 -17.55 -12.85 18.18
N ARG A 161 -17.27 -13.20 19.44
CA ARG A 161 -16.82 -14.54 19.81
C ARG A 161 -18.03 -15.44 20.05
N LEU A 162 -18.25 -16.43 19.18
CA LEU A 162 -19.37 -17.37 19.26
C LEU A 162 -19.18 -18.36 20.42
N ASP A 163 -17.97 -18.91 20.56
CA ASP A 163 -17.58 -19.82 21.64
C ASP A 163 -16.09 -19.65 22.01
N ARG A 164 -15.40 -20.67 22.53
CA ARG A 164 -13.95 -20.53 22.85
C ARG A 164 -13.05 -20.61 21.62
N SER A 165 -13.54 -21.25 20.56
CA SER A 165 -12.77 -21.61 19.37
C SER A 165 -13.16 -20.77 18.17
N LEU A 166 -14.39 -20.26 18.09
CA LEU A 166 -14.91 -19.59 16.91
C LEU A 166 -15.17 -18.09 17.15
N ARG A 167 -14.67 -17.26 16.24
CA ARG A 167 -14.87 -15.81 16.20
C ARG A 167 -15.26 -15.35 14.80
N ILE A 168 -16.21 -14.44 14.72
CA ILE A 168 -16.55 -13.72 13.49
C ILE A 168 -16.04 -12.29 13.63
N ASP A 169 -15.41 -11.79 12.57
CA ASP A 169 -14.85 -10.46 12.45
C ASP A 169 -15.52 -9.73 11.29
N GLY A 170 -15.78 -8.44 11.42
CA GLY A 170 -16.29 -7.61 10.34
C GLY A 170 -15.73 -6.19 10.45
N PHE A 171 -15.52 -5.53 9.30
CA PHE A 171 -15.05 -4.16 9.26
C PHE A 171 -15.64 -3.38 8.08
N LEU A 172 -15.60 -2.06 8.22
CA LEU A 172 -15.87 -1.07 7.21
C LEU A 172 -14.80 0.01 7.29
N GLU A 173 -14.30 0.41 6.14
CA GLU A 173 -13.31 1.46 5.97
C GLU A 173 -13.82 2.47 4.95
N SER A 174 -13.60 3.75 5.23
CA SER A 174 -13.76 4.83 4.27
C SER A 174 -12.42 5.56 4.16
N MET A 175 -11.85 5.54 2.96
CA MET A 175 -10.61 6.20 2.62
C MET A 175 -10.90 7.35 1.66
N TRP A 176 -10.27 8.50 1.88
CA TRP A 176 -10.26 9.63 0.97
C TRP A 176 -8.87 9.81 0.40
N LEU A 177 -8.80 9.85 -0.92
CA LEU A 177 -7.63 10.28 -1.67
C LEU A 177 -7.76 11.80 -1.84
N LEU A 178 -6.95 12.55 -1.11
CA LEU A 178 -7.03 14.00 -1.05
C LEU A 178 -6.68 14.59 -2.41
N ARG A 179 -7.47 15.57 -2.86
CA ARG A 179 -7.31 16.17 -4.18
C ARG A 179 -5.89 16.72 -4.36
N ARG A 180 -5.29 16.43 -5.52
CA ARG A 180 -3.97 16.92 -5.92
C ARG A 180 -3.93 17.18 -7.43
N ASP A 181 -3.35 18.31 -7.81
CA ASP A 181 -3.17 18.69 -9.21
C ASP A 181 -1.87 18.09 -9.75
N THR A 182 -1.88 17.68 -11.03
CA THR A 182 -0.65 17.30 -11.73
C THR A 182 0.14 18.54 -12.14
N GLU A 183 1.45 18.46 -11.98
CA GLU A 183 2.42 19.42 -12.52
C GLU A 183 3.17 18.81 -13.71
N SER A 184 2.71 17.65 -14.21
CA SER A 184 3.34 16.96 -15.33
C SER A 184 3.25 17.76 -16.62
N THR A 185 4.37 17.85 -17.32
CA THR A 185 4.46 18.40 -18.68
C THR A 185 4.07 17.38 -19.75
N ASP A 186 4.11 16.10 -19.40
CA ASP A 186 3.94 14.98 -20.32
C ASP A 186 2.52 14.37 -20.24
N ALA A 187 1.73 14.79 -19.25
CA ALA A 187 0.34 14.39 -19.08
C ALA A 187 -0.63 15.58 -19.23
N LEU A 188 -1.90 15.27 -19.51
CA LEU A 188 -2.96 16.28 -19.52
C LEU A 188 -3.12 16.91 -18.14
N GLN A 189 -3.29 18.23 -18.11
CA GLN A 189 -3.58 18.98 -16.89
C GLN A 189 -4.88 18.51 -16.26
N ALA A 190 -4.78 17.94 -15.07
CA ALA A 190 -5.89 17.30 -14.35
C ALA A 190 -5.67 17.34 -12.83
N SER A 191 -6.77 17.20 -12.10
CA SER A 191 -6.75 16.97 -10.65
C SER A 191 -7.15 15.52 -10.36
N TYR A 192 -6.39 14.85 -9.48
CA TYR A 192 -6.71 13.51 -9.02
C TYR A 192 -7.16 13.56 -7.57
N GLY A 193 -8.26 12.89 -7.27
CA GLY A 193 -8.82 12.75 -5.93
C GLY A 193 -9.90 11.69 -5.95
N GLY A 194 -10.32 11.22 -4.79
CA GLY A 194 -11.28 10.13 -4.77
C GLY A 194 -11.67 9.67 -3.38
N ARG A 195 -12.54 8.67 -3.38
CA ARG A 195 -12.98 7.96 -2.18
C ARG A 195 -13.07 6.49 -2.49
N ALA A 196 -12.61 5.67 -1.55
CA ALA A 196 -12.82 4.24 -1.57
C ALA A 196 -13.54 3.82 -0.28
N THR A 197 -14.41 2.84 -0.40
CA THR A 197 -15.02 2.18 0.75
C THR A 197 -14.73 0.70 0.66
N LEU A 198 -14.17 0.15 1.71
CA LEU A 198 -13.81 -1.26 1.81
C LEU A 198 -14.63 -1.87 2.94
N ALA A 199 -15.16 -3.06 2.72
CA ALA A 199 -15.84 -3.82 3.76
C ALA A 199 -15.36 -5.27 3.69
N GLY A 200 -15.34 -5.94 4.83
CA GLY A 200 -14.94 -7.33 4.88
C GLY A 200 -15.50 -8.06 6.09
N VAL A 201 -15.62 -9.36 5.95
CA VAL A 201 -16.01 -10.29 7.01
C VAL A 201 -15.02 -11.44 7.02
N GLY A 202 -14.66 -11.91 8.22
CA GLY A 202 -13.75 -13.03 8.43
C GLY A 202 -14.27 -13.96 9.51
N VAL A 203 -13.85 -15.21 9.45
CA VAL A 203 -14.10 -16.22 10.48
C VAL A 203 -12.76 -16.77 10.93
N ALA A 204 -12.53 -16.79 12.24
CA ALA A 204 -11.33 -17.36 12.85
C ALA A 204 -11.72 -18.54 13.72
N TRP A 205 -11.03 -19.66 13.53
CA TRP A 205 -11.16 -20.86 14.34
C TRP A 205 -9.83 -21.16 15.04
N THR A 206 -9.87 -21.44 16.34
CA THR A 206 -8.71 -21.83 17.16
C THR A 206 -9.05 -23.14 17.89
N PRO A 207 -8.36 -24.26 17.57
CA PRO A 207 -8.62 -25.56 18.18
C PRO A 207 -8.36 -25.57 19.70
#